data_AF-A0A1F7QK75-F1
#
_entry.id   AF-A0A1F7QK75-F1
#
_cell.length_a   1.000
_cell.length_b   1.000
_cell.length_c   1.000
_cell.angle_alpha   90.00
_cell.angle_beta   90.00
_cell.angle_gamma   90.00
#
_symmetry.space_group_name_H-M   'P 1'
#
loop_
_entity.id
_entity.type
_entity.pdbx_description
1 polymer ?
#
loop_
_entity_poly.entity_id
_entity_poly.type
_entity_poly.pdbx_seq_one_letter_code
_entity_poly.pdbx_strand_id
1 'polypeptide(L)' 'MPTVLRAGPYRFLFYSSDAEEPPHVHVERDDNSAKFWLSPVRLQSSGGFKPVEVRRIQRLVEQHREALLRSWDAYFNE' A
#
# COMPACT_ATOMS: atom_id res chain seq x y z
N MET A 1 12.79 -4.69 4.47
CA MET A 1 11.43 -4.37 3.99
C MET A 1 11.04 -5.33 2.88
N PRO A 2 10.17 -6.32 3.14
CA PRO A 2 9.67 -7.18 2.08
C PRO A 2 8.72 -6.39 1.17
N THR A 3 8.88 -6.54 -0.14
CA THR A 3 7.89 -6.07 -1.10
C THR A 3 6.76 -7.09 -1.14
N VAL A 4 5.56 -6.71 -0.71
CA VAL A 4 4.41 -7.62 -0.58
C VAL A 4 3.66 -7.83 -1.89
N LEU A 5 3.75 -6.86 -2.81
CA LEU A 5 3.18 -6.97 -4.14
C LEU A 5 3.98 -6.08 -5.11
N ARG A 6 4.11 -6.52 -6.36
CA ARG A 6 4.56 -5.67 -7.48
C ARG A 6 3.48 -5.67 -8.54
N ALA A 7 3.03 -4.48 -8.94
CA ALA A 7 2.06 -4.32 -10.02
C ALA A 7 2.56 -3.25 -10.99
N GLY A 8 3.07 -3.68 -12.15
CA GLY A 8 3.71 -2.78 -13.11
C GLY A 8 4.89 -2.03 -12.47
N PRO A 9 4.96 -0.69 -12.56
CA PRO A 9 6.05 0.10 -11.97
C PRO A 9 5.91 0.33 -10.46
N TYR A 10 4.80 -0.11 -9.84
CA TYR A 10 4.51 0.17 -8.44
C TYR A 10 4.95 -0.97 -7.54
N ARG A 11 5.65 -0.63 -6.46
CA ARG A 11 6.06 -1.55 -5.41
C ARG A 11 5.23 -1.31 -4.17
N PHE A 12 4.60 -2.36 -3.66
CA PHE A 12 3.80 -2.33 -2.44
C PHE A 12 4.62 -2.91 -1.30
N LEU A 13 4.65 -2.25 -0.15
CA LEU A 13 5.45 -2.64 1.00
C LEU A 13 4.81 -2.17 2.31
N PHE A 14 5.28 -2.78 3.40
CA PHE A 14 4.99 -2.38 4.78
C PHE A 14 6.30 -2.00 5.46
N TYR A 15 6.29 -0.99 6.34
CA TYR A 15 7.42 -0.71 7.21
C TYR A 15 7.23 -1.44 8.54
N SER A 16 8.31 -1.93 9.13
CA SER A 16 8.24 -2.61 10.43
C SER A 16 7.73 -1.69 11.56
N SER A 17 7.84 -0.37 11.39
CA SER A 17 7.30 0.63 12.31
C SER A 17 5.77 0.74 12.30
N ASP A 18 5.10 0.13 11.32
CA ASP A 18 3.67 0.33 11.09
C ASP A 18 2.77 -0.58 11.95
N ALA A 19 3.35 -1.40 12.84
CA ALA A 19 2.65 -2.42 13.61
C ALA A 19 1.52 -1.89 14.50
N GLU A 20 1.64 -0.67 15.01
CA GLU A 20 0.64 -0.04 15.89
C GLU A 20 -0.46 0.70 15.10
N GLU A 21 -0.34 0.81 13.78
CA GLU A 21 -1.32 1.48 12.93
C GLU A 21 -2.35 0.49 12.35
N PRO A 22 -3.54 0.99 11.95
CA PRO A 22 -4.49 0.18 11.19
C PRO A 22 -3.89 -0.38 9.89
N PRO A 23 -4.44 -1.48 9.32
CA PRO A 23 -3.91 -2.08 8.11
C PRO A 23 -3.81 -1.10 6.94
N HIS A 24 -2.60 -0.91 6.43
CA HIS A 24 -2.31 0.00 5.32
C HIS A 24 -1.15 -0.51 4.46
N VAL A 25 -0.97 0.09 3.30
CA VAL A 25 0.12 -0.25 2.38
C VAL A 25 0.80 1.01 1.87
N HIS A 26 2.13 0.95 1.80
CA HIS A 26 2.94 1.94 1.10
C HIS A 26 3.16 1.51 -0.34
N VAL A 27 3.02 2.46 -1.26
CA VAL A 27 3.22 2.27 -2.69
C VAL A 27 4.31 3.20 -3.16
N GLU A 28 5.42 2.66 -3.63
CA GLU A 28 6.55 3.42 -4.12
C GLU A 28 6.73 3.26 -5.63
N ARG A 29 7.15 4.34 -6.29
CA ARG A 29 7.63 4.37 -7.67
C ARG A 29 8.59 5.54 -7.84
N ASP A 30 9.81 5.25 -8.28
CA ASP A 30 10.87 6.25 -8.46
C ASP A 30 11.04 7.06 -7.16
N ASP A 31 11.01 8.40 -7.23
CA ASP A 31 11.06 9.30 -6.06
C ASP A 31 9.68 9.57 -5.43
N ASN A 32 8.62 8.89 -5.89
CA ASN A 32 7.26 9.09 -5.39
C ASN A 32 6.84 7.96 -4.45
N SER A 33 6.07 8.31 -3.42
CA SER A 33 5.48 7.37 -2.48
C SER A 33 4.02 7.71 -2.18
N ALA A 34 3.19 6.71 -1.93
CA ALA A 34 1.83 6.89 -1.48
C ALA A 34 1.53 5.93 -0.32
N LYS A 35 0.57 6.30 0.52
CA LYS A 35 0.05 5.48 1.60
C LYS A 35 -1.45 5.35 1.47
N PHE A 36 -1.92 4.10 1.54
CA PHE A 36 -3.34 3.75 1.45
C PHE A 36 -3.75 2.87 2.63
N TRP A 37 -4.82 3.24 3.31
CA TRP A 37 -5.52 2.35 4.23
C TRP A 37 -6.13 1.18 3.46
N LEU A 38 -6.26 0.03 4.09
CA LEU A 38 -6.90 -1.16 3.51
C LEU A 38 -8.33 -1.37 4.05
N SER A 39 -8.74 -0.68 5.13
CA SER A 39 -10.07 -0.85 5.73
C SER A 39 -10.69 0.48 6.19
N PRO A 40 -11.52 1.13 5.35
CA PRO A 40 -11.75 0.90 3.93
C PRO A 40 -10.56 1.38 3.07
N VAL A 41 -10.51 1.00 1.79
CA VAL A 41 -9.44 1.47 0.89
C VAL A 41 -9.53 2.97 0.68
N ARG A 42 -8.58 3.72 1.24
CA ARG A 42 -8.55 5.18 1.16
C ARG A 42 -7.12 5.70 1.12
N LEU A 43 -6.91 6.71 0.28
CA LEU A 43 -5.65 7.45 0.23
C LEU A 43 -5.45 8.21 1.55
N GLN A 44 -4.30 8.04 2.18
CA GLN A 44 -3.83 8.88 3.28
C GLN A 44 -2.88 9.96 2.78
N SER A 45 -1.90 9.59 1.94
CA SER A 45 -0.92 10.51 1.38
C SER A 45 -0.51 10.05 -0.02
N SER A 46 -0.34 10.98 -0.96
CA SER A 46 0.08 10.68 -2.34
C SER A 46 1.55 10.94 -2.63
N GLY A 47 2.30 11.57 -1.72
CA GLY A 47 3.77 11.77 -1.78
C GLY A 47 4.39 11.91 -3.17
N GLY A 48 3.85 12.82 -4.00
CA GLY A 48 4.37 13.16 -5.33
C GLY A 48 3.59 12.57 -6.52
N PHE A 49 2.71 11.59 -6.30
CA PHE A 49 1.85 11.06 -7.36
C PHE A 49 0.80 12.07 -7.81
N LYS A 50 0.65 12.19 -9.13
CA LYS A 50 -0.42 12.97 -9.76
C LYS A 50 -1.80 12.34 -9.47
N PRO A 51 -2.90 13.12 -9.41
CA PRO A 51 -4.23 12.58 -9.11
C PRO A 51 -4.68 11.42 -10.02
N VAL A 52 -4.25 11.39 -11.28
CA VAL A 52 -4.53 10.29 -12.22
C VAL A 52 -3.82 9.00 -11.80
N GLU A 53 -2.54 9.10 -11.42
CA GLU A 53 -1.74 7.98 -10.93
C GLU A 53 -2.32 7.47 -9.61
N VAL A 54 -2.66 8.37 -8.68
CA VAL A 54 -3.27 8.02 -7.40
C VAL A 54 -4.54 7.18 -7.60
N ARG A 55 -5.43 7.59 -8.52
CA ARG A 55 -6.63 6.80 -8.86
C ARG A 55 -6.30 5.42 -9.43
N ARG A 56 -5.23 5.32 -10.22
CA ARG A 56 -4.76 4.03 -10.75
C ARG A 56 -4.24 3.13 -9.63
N ILE A 57 -3.42 3.68 -8.74
CA ILE A 57 -2.88 2.97 -7.59
C ILE A 57 -4.02 2.52 -6.67
N GLN A 58 -4.98 3.40 -6.39
CA GLN A 58 -6.15 3.05 -5.56
C GLN A 58 -6.90 1.84 -6.13
N ARG A 59 -7.14 1.79 -7.44
CA ARG A 59 -7.78 0.62 -8.08
C ARG A 59 -6.95 -0.65 -7.92
N LEU A 60 -5.62 -0.57 -8.01
CA LEU A 60 -4.74 -1.71 -7.76
C LEU A 60 -4.82 -2.17 -6.29
N VAL A 61 -4.84 -1.23 -5.34
CA VAL A 61 -5.03 -1.54 -3.92
C VAL A 61 -6.37 -2.21 -3.68
N GLU A 62 -7.45 -1.70 -4.29
CA GLU A 62 -8.79 -2.29 -4.18
C GLU A 62 -8.84 -3.71 -4.76
N GLN A 63 -8.26 -3.93 -5.95
CA GLN A 63 -8.19 -5.24 -6.60
C GLN A 63 -7.40 -6.27 -5.78
N HIS A 64 -6.34 -5.85 -5.10
CA HIS A 64 -5.48 -6.72 -4.32
C HIS A 64 -5.73 -6.62 -2.80
N ARG A 65 -6.81 -5.95 -2.38
CA ARG A 65 -7.08 -5.62 -0.98
C ARG A 65 -7.00 -6.83 -0.06
N GLU A 66 -7.66 -7.91 -0.42
CA GLU A 66 -7.70 -9.12 0.41
C GLU A 66 -6.32 -9.78 0.55
N ALA A 67 -5.52 -9.79 -0.51
CA ALA A 67 -4.17 -10.32 -0.46
C ALA A 67 -3.27 -9.44 0.41
N LEU A 68 -3.40 -8.10 0.30
CA LEU A 68 -2.65 -7.16 1.12
C LEU A 68 -3.01 -7.25 2.60
N LEU A 69 -4.29 -7.44 2.93
CA LEU A 69 -4.74 -7.68 4.31
C LEU A 69 -4.17 -8.98 4.88
N ARG A 70 -4.21 -10.08 4.11
CA ARG A 70 -3.59 -11.34 4.55
C ARG A 70 -2.09 -11.20 4.78
N SER A 71 -1.39 -10.49 3.89
CA SER A 71 0.04 -10.22 4.05
C SER A 71 0.33 -9.31 5.24
N TRP A 72 -0.57 -8.37 5.56
CA TRP A 72 -0.46 -7.52 6.75
C TRP A 72 -0.57 -8.37 8.02
N ASP A 73 -1.60 -9.21 8.11
CA ASP A 73 -1.80 -10.10 9.26
C ASP A 73 -0.62 -11.06 9.44
N ALA A 74 -0.12 -11.67 8.36
CA ALA A 74 1.04 -12.55 8.41
C ALA A 74 2.34 -11.83 8.79
N TYR A 75 2.44 -10.51 8.59
CA TYR A 75 3.67 -9.76 8.88
C TYR A 75 3.70 -9.19 10.31
N PHE A 76 2.54 -8.82 10.87
CA PHE A 76 2.45 -8.14 12.17
C PHE A 76 1.81 -8.97 13.29
N ASN A 77 1.04 -10.01 12.95
CA ASN A 77 0.27 -10.79 13.93
C ASN A 77 0.75 -12.26 14.07
N GLU A 78 1.90 -12.62 13.48
CA GLU A 78 2.58 -13.92 13.64
C GLU A 78 3.85 -13.77 14.49
#